data_AF-A0A453J938-F1
#
_entry.id   AF-A0A453J938-F1
#
_cell.length_a   1.000
_cell.length_b   1.000
_cell.length_c   1.000
_cell.angle_alpha   90.00
_cell.angle_beta   90.00
_cell.angle_gamma   90.00
#
_symmetry.space_group_name_H-M   'P 1'
#
loop_
_entity.id
_entity.type
_entity.pdbx_description
1 polymer ?
#
loop_
_entity_poly.entity_id
_entity_poly.type
_entity_poly.pdbx_seq_one_letter_code
_entity_poly.pdbx_strand_id
1 'polypeptide(L)'
;WTTSATPFNATSFDAYVLEGSAPSLPETKRLYNKLLSVGVKPVFLTGRTEDKRAITVTNLRRQGISGWMNLLLKQPGFKGSAVTYKSGERQKLQDAGYIIIGNIGDQWSDILGAPEGARTFKLPDPMYYIG
;
A
#
# COMPACT_ATOMS: atom_id res chain seq x y z
N TRP A 1 13.16 25.35 -21.94
CA TRP A 1 12.85 23.95 -21.58
C TRP A 1 11.48 23.88 -20.94
N THR A 2 10.43 23.57 -21.68
CA THR A 2 9.09 23.32 -21.15
C THR A 2 8.98 21.84 -20.84
N THR A 3 9.30 21.43 -19.61
CA THR A 3 8.95 20.10 -19.11
C THR A 3 7.45 20.05 -18.86
N SER A 4 6.65 19.72 -19.88
CA SER A 4 5.22 19.48 -19.67
C SER A 4 5.06 18.09 -19.06
N ALA A 5 4.65 18.02 -17.80
CA ALA A 5 4.21 16.77 -17.18
C ALA A 5 2.90 16.30 -17.84
N THR A 6 2.75 14.99 -18.04
CA THR A 6 1.49 14.41 -18.52
C THR A 6 0.49 14.34 -17.37
N PRO A 7 -0.74 14.87 -17.51
CA PRO A 7 -1.77 14.75 -16.49
C PRO A 7 -2.11 13.29 -16.18
N PHE A 8 -2.45 13.01 -14.92
CA PHE A 8 -2.93 11.69 -14.51
C PHE A 8 -4.20 11.30 -15.25
N ASN A 9 -4.25 10.07 -15.75
CA ASN A 9 -5.43 9.49 -16.38
C ASN A 9 -5.80 8.20 -15.63
N ALA A 10 -6.96 8.24 -14.96
CA ALA A 10 -7.43 7.13 -14.14
C ALA A 10 -7.73 5.86 -14.97
N THR A 11 -8.25 6.01 -16.19
CA THR A 11 -8.60 4.89 -17.06
C THR A 11 -7.35 4.14 -17.53
N SER A 12 -6.30 4.85 -17.96
CA SER A 12 -5.06 4.20 -18.37
C SER A 12 -4.31 3.59 -17.19
N PHE A 13 -4.34 4.25 -16.03
CA PHE A 13 -3.78 3.67 -14.80
C PHE A 13 -4.52 2.39 -14.37
N ASP A 14 -5.85 2.40 -14.43
CA ASP A 14 -6.64 1.20 -14.10
C ASP A 14 -6.38 0.07 -15.10
N ALA A 15 -6.25 0.37 -16.40
CA ALA A 15 -5.83 -0.62 -17.40
C ALA A 15 -4.47 -1.24 -17.05
N TYR A 16 -3.48 -0.42 -16.70
CA TYR A 16 -2.16 -0.90 -16.25
C TYR A 16 -2.24 -1.76 -14.97
N VAL A 17 -3.08 -1.39 -14.00
CA VAL A 17 -3.29 -2.21 -12.79
C VAL A 17 -3.86 -3.59 -13.15
N LEU A 18 -4.77 -3.66 -14.13
CA LEU A 18 -5.39 -4.90 -14.60
C LEU A 18 -4.43 -5.82 -15.36
N GLU A 19 -3.32 -5.29 -15.92
CA GLU A 19 -2.26 -6.13 -16.50
C GLU A 19 -1.57 -7.01 -15.46
N GLY A 20 -1.49 -6.55 -14.21
CA GLY A 20 -0.77 -7.23 -13.14
C GLY A 20 0.70 -7.47 -13.49
N SER A 21 1.33 -6.45 -14.07
CA SER A 21 2.70 -6.43 -14.60
C SER A 21 3.65 -5.55 -13.76
N ALA A 22 3.14 -4.85 -12.74
CA ALA A 22 3.91 -3.86 -11.99
C ALA A 22 5.13 -4.49 -11.27
N PRO A 23 6.35 -3.96 -11.50
CA PRO A 23 7.56 -4.49 -10.88
C PRO A 23 7.59 -4.22 -9.37
N SER A 24 8.23 -5.10 -8.61
CA SER A 24 8.51 -4.81 -7.20
C SER A 24 9.62 -3.76 -7.05
N LEU A 25 9.50 -2.89 -6.05
CA LEU A 25 10.63 -2.10 -5.57
C LEU A 25 11.64 -3.02 -4.86
N PRO A 26 12.89 -3.15 -5.33
CA PRO A 26 13.82 -4.18 -4.86
C PRO A 26 14.18 -4.01 -3.37
N GLU A 27 14.38 -2.77 -2.93
CA GLU A 27 14.74 -2.44 -1.55
C GLU A 27 13.60 -2.75 -0.58
N THR A 28 12.36 -2.43 -0.96
CA THR A 28 11.16 -2.77 -0.18
C THR A 28 10.94 -4.28 -0.13
N LYS A 29 11.19 -5.01 -1.23
CA LYS A 29 11.13 -6.47 -1.27
C LYS A 29 12.18 -7.10 -0.35
N ARG A 30 13.41 -6.57 -0.32
CA ARG A 30 14.45 -7.02 0.62
C ARG A 30 14.01 -6.83 2.07
N LEU A 31 13.48 -5.65 2.41
CA LEU A 31 12.94 -5.38 3.75
C LEU A 31 11.80 -6.34 4.10
N TYR A 32 10.84 -6.51 3.20
CA TYR A 32 9.69 -7.42 3.38
C TYR A 32 10.15 -8.84 3.73
N ASN A 33 11.10 -9.38 2.96
CA ASN A 33 11.65 -10.72 3.22
C ASN A 33 12.39 -10.78 4.56
N LYS A 34 13.13 -9.72 4.93
CA LYS A 34 13.79 -9.65 6.24
C LYS A 34 12.78 -9.65 7.38
N LEU A 35 11.68 -8.89 7.26
CA LEU A 35 10.61 -8.83 8.26
C LEU A 35 9.96 -10.21 8.46
N LEU A 36 9.65 -10.91 7.36
CA LEU A 36 9.17 -12.30 7.45
C LEU A 36 10.16 -13.22 8.18
N SER A 37 11.45 -13.12 7.86
CA SER A 37 12.48 -13.98 8.47
C SER A 37 12.65 -13.82 9.98
N VAL A 38 12.17 -12.70 10.54
CA VAL A 38 12.23 -12.41 11.99
C VAL A 38 10.86 -12.51 12.65
N GLY A 39 9.87 -13.11 11.97
CA GLY A 39 8.54 -13.39 12.54
C GLY A 39 7.57 -12.21 12.54
N VAL A 40 7.93 -11.08 11.91
CA VAL A 40 6.98 -9.98 11.70
C VAL A 40 5.96 -10.42 10.66
N LYS A 41 4.70 -10.03 10.87
CA LYS A 41 3.54 -10.37 10.04
C LYS A 41 3.17 -9.17 9.15
N PRO A 42 3.59 -9.11 7.87
CA PRO A 42 3.33 -7.95 7.03
C PRO A 42 1.85 -7.84 6.67
N VAL A 43 1.32 -6.62 6.68
CA VAL A 43 -0.01 -6.30 6.15
C VAL A 43 0.18 -5.33 4.99
N PHE A 44 -0.46 -5.61 3.86
CA PHE A 44 -0.59 -4.65 2.77
C PHE A 44 -1.87 -3.84 2.98
N LEU A 45 -1.74 -2.52 3.10
CA LEU A 45 -2.85 -1.58 3.21
C LEU A 45 -2.80 -0.61 2.03
N THR A 46 -3.71 -0.76 1.08
CA THR A 46 -3.61 -0.10 -0.23
C THR A 46 -4.83 0.76 -0.56
N GLY A 47 -4.62 1.79 -1.39
CA GLY A 47 -5.71 2.60 -1.95
C GLY A 47 -6.50 1.89 -3.07
N ARG A 48 -6.02 0.74 -3.56
CA ARG A 48 -6.77 -0.07 -4.53
C ARG A 48 -8.09 -0.53 -3.94
N THR A 49 -9.07 -0.74 -4.81
CA THR A 49 -10.40 -1.22 -4.44
C THR A 49 -10.50 -2.75 -4.53
N GLU A 50 -11.47 -3.35 -3.82
CA GLU A 50 -11.63 -4.81 -3.71
C GLU A 50 -11.84 -5.52 -5.06
N ASP A 51 -12.44 -4.87 -6.06
CA ASP A 51 -12.54 -5.39 -7.43
C ASP A 51 -11.17 -5.67 -8.07
N LYS A 52 -10.10 -5.05 -7.55
CA LYS A 52 -8.70 -5.25 -7.98
C LYS A 52 -7.93 -6.24 -7.10
N ARG A 53 -8.58 -6.94 -6.16
CA ARG A 53 -7.90 -7.88 -5.24
C ARG A 53 -7.21 -9.01 -6.00
N ALA A 54 -7.93 -9.69 -6.89
CA ALA A 54 -7.40 -10.86 -7.60
C ALA A 54 -6.14 -10.53 -8.42
N ILE A 55 -6.16 -9.42 -9.15
CA ILE A 55 -5.01 -8.99 -9.93
C ILE A 55 -3.86 -8.49 -9.05
N THR A 56 -4.15 -7.85 -7.91
CA THR A 56 -3.13 -7.43 -6.94
C THR A 56 -2.40 -8.63 -6.35
N VAL A 57 -3.13 -9.66 -5.93
CA VAL A 57 -2.55 -10.92 -5.43
C VAL A 57 -1.71 -11.59 -6.52
N THR A 58 -2.22 -11.65 -7.74
CA THR A 58 -1.49 -12.23 -8.89
C THR A 58 -0.17 -11.51 -9.13
N ASN A 59 -0.17 -10.17 -9.17
CA ASN A 59 1.03 -9.40 -9.36
C ASN A 59 2.03 -9.60 -8.21
N LEU A 60 1.60 -9.53 -6.95
CA LEU A 60 2.48 -9.78 -5.80
C LEU A 60 3.18 -11.15 -5.90
N ARG A 61 2.43 -12.21 -6.23
CA ARG A 61 2.98 -13.55 -6.42
C ARG A 61 3.95 -13.64 -7.60
N ARG A 62 3.63 -13.02 -8.74
CA ARG A 62 4.55 -12.92 -9.90
C ARG A 62 5.86 -12.23 -9.52
N GLN A 63 5.80 -11.23 -8.64
CA GLN A 63 6.99 -10.56 -8.10
C GLN A 63 7.68 -11.35 -6.97
N GLY A 64 7.27 -12.59 -6.69
CA GLY A 64 7.86 -13.43 -5.64
C GLY A 64 7.61 -12.92 -4.21
N ILE A 65 6.51 -12.18 -4.00
CA ILE A 65 6.05 -11.71 -2.69
C ILE A 65 4.90 -12.62 -2.24
N SER A 66 5.00 -13.18 -1.05
CA SER A 66 4.02 -14.09 -0.43
C SER A 66 4.17 -14.10 1.08
N GLY A 67 3.21 -14.65 1.82
CA GLY A 67 3.31 -14.79 3.28
C GLY A 67 2.85 -13.57 4.07
N TRP A 68 2.15 -12.63 3.44
CA TRP A 68 1.50 -11.52 4.15
C TRP A 68 0.37 -12.06 5.03
N MET A 69 0.14 -11.41 6.18
CA MET A 69 -0.95 -11.73 7.08
C MET A 69 -2.29 -11.27 6.51
N ASN A 70 -2.34 -10.07 5.95
CA ASN A 70 -3.56 -9.53 5.35
C ASN A 70 -3.26 -8.59 4.18
N LEU A 71 -4.22 -8.49 3.28
CA LEU A 71 -4.25 -7.54 2.17
C LEU A 71 -5.57 -6.77 2.28
N LEU A 72 -5.49 -5.52 2.73
CA LEU A 72 -6.60 -4.62 2.99
C LEU A 72 -6.78 -3.67 1.80
N LEU A 73 -7.93 -3.74 1.14
CA LEU A 73 -8.33 -2.88 0.02
C LEU A 73 -9.57 -2.07 0.38
N LYS A 74 -9.80 -0.97 -0.33
CA LYS A 74 -11.00 -0.16 -0.19
C LYS A 74 -12.21 -0.89 -0.77
N GLN A 75 -13.38 -0.77 -0.14
CA GLN A 75 -14.61 -1.18 -0.80
C GLN A 75 -14.88 -0.29 -2.02
N PRO A 76 -15.39 -0.83 -3.14
CA PRO A 76 -15.82 -0.02 -4.27
C PRO A 76 -16.82 1.04 -3.82
N GLY A 77 -16.63 2.28 -4.27
CA GLY A 77 -17.51 3.39 -3.89
C GLY A 77 -17.25 4.02 -2.52
N PHE A 78 -16.22 3.58 -1.77
CA PHE A 78 -15.81 4.23 -0.52
C PHE A 78 -15.66 5.76 -0.69
N LYS A 79 -16.29 6.51 0.21
CA LYS A 79 -16.25 7.98 0.25
C LYS A 79 -15.46 8.41 1.49
N GLY A 80 -14.27 8.98 1.29
CA GLY A 80 -13.39 9.44 2.36
C GLY A 80 -11.95 9.64 1.87
N SER A 81 -11.13 10.31 2.67
CA SER A 81 -9.72 10.53 2.35
C SER A 81 -8.90 9.23 2.44
N ALA A 82 -7.71 9.23 1.85
CA ALA A 82 -6.78 8.12 2.02
C ALA A 82 -6.36 7.98 3.49
N VAL A 83 -6.12 9.09 4.18
CA VAL A 83 -5.80 9.12 5.62
C VAL A 83 -6.88 8.42 6.44
N THR A 84 -8.14 8.83 6.32
CA THR A 84 -9.25 8.29 7.13
C THR A 84 -9.44 6.80 6.90
N TYR A 85 -9.35 6.34 5.65
CA TYR A 85 -9.42 4.92 5.34
C TYR A 85 -8.27 4.15 6.02
N LYS A 86 -7.03 4.60 5.80
CA LYS A 86 -5.85 3.86 6.25
C LYS A 86 -5.69 3.88 7.77
N SER A 87 -5.97 5.00 8.43
CA SER A 87 -5.96 5.08 9.89
C SER A 87 -7.03 4.18 10.50
N GLY A 88 -8.25 4.14 9.91
CA GLY A 88 -9.31 3.24 10.34
C GLY A 88 -8.93 1.75 10.22
N GLU A 89 -8.30 1.35 9.12
CA GLU A 89 -7.82 -0.03 8.96
C GLU A 89 -6.68 -0.37 9.94
N ARG A 90 -5.79 0.58 10.27
CA ARG A 90 -4.78 0.40 11.32
C ARG A 90 -5.40 0.28 12.71
N GLN A 91 -6.44 1.07 13.00
CA GLN A 91 -7.17 0.98 14.27
C GLN A 91 -7.78 -0.41 14.43
N LYS A 92 -8.44 -0.94 13.39
CA LYS A 92 -9.00 -2.31 13.41
C LYS A 92 -7.95 -3.39 13.73
N LEU A 93 -6.71 -3.22 13.27
CA LEU A 93 -5.61 -4.14 13.63
C LEU A 93 -5.27 -4.03 15.13
N GLN A 94 -5.19 -2.82 15.69
CA GLN A 94 -4.95 -2.65 17.12
C GLN A 94 -6.11 -3.18 17.97
N ASP A 95 -7.36 -2.92 17.56
CA ASP A 95 -8.56 -3.43 18.24
C ASP A 95 -8.60 -4.96 18.24
N ALA A 96 -8.05 -5.59 17.20
CA ALA A 96 -7.87 -7.04 17.12
C ALA A 96 -6.66 -7.57 17.93
N GLY A 97 -5.99 -6.72 18.71
CA GLY A 97 -4.88 -7.09 19.59
C GLY A 97 -3.50 -7.11 18.94
N TYR A 98 -3.35 -6.63 17.71
CA TYR A 98 -2.04 -6.55 17.06
C TYR A 98 -1.27 -5.29 17.47
N ILE A 99 0.05 -5.44 17.59
CA ILE A 99 0.97 -4.31 17.77
C ILE A 99 1.56 -3.93 16.42
N ILE A 100 1.27 -2.71 15.95
CA ILE A 100 1.88 -2.16 14.72
C ILE A 100 3.26 -1.60 15.08
N ILE A 101 4.30 -2.42 14.90
CA ILE A 101 5.69 -2.04 15.23
C ILE A 101 6.34 -1.11 14.19
N GLY A 102 5.76 -0.99 13.00
CA GLY A 102 6.28 -0.14 11.93
C GLY A 102 5.26 0.06 10.82
N ASN A 103 5.30 1.24 10.19
CA ASN A 103 4.45 1.60 9.05
C ASN A 103 5.30 2.29 7.98
N ILE A 104 5.19 1.84 6.73
CA ILE A 104 5.99 2.32 5.60
C ILE A 104 5.08 2.61 4.42
N GLY A 105 5.29 3.75 3.78
CA GLY A 105 4.51 4.17 2.61
C GLY A 105 5.19 5.31 1.86
N ASP A 106 4.81 5.48 0.60
CA ASP A 106 5.32 6.51 -0.29
C ASP A 106 4.51 7.81 -0.23
N GLN A 107 3.36 7.82 0.44
CA GLN A 107 2.55 9.01 0.65
C GLN A 107 2.46 9.36 2.13
N TRP A 108 2.34 10.65 2.45
CA TRP A 108 2.07 11.06 3.83
C TRP A 108 0.73 10.50 4.33
N SER A 109 -0.24 10.32 3.43
CA SER A 109 -1.52 9.68 3.74
C SER A 109 -1.42 8.20 4.13
N ASP A 110 -0.27 7.55 3.91
CA ASP A 110 -0.02 6.18 4.36
C ASP A 110 0.36 6.10 5.83
N ILE A 111 1.05 7.14 6.33
CA ILE A 111 1.72 7.13 7.63
C ILE A 111 1.13 8.11 8.63
N LEU A 112 0.35 9.10 8.19
CA LEU A 112 -0.38 10.01 9.07
C LEU A 112 -1.72 9.41 9.52
N GLY A 113 -2.16 9.84 10.70
CA GLY A 113 -3.43 9.47 11.33
C GLY A 113 -3.26 8.32 12.33
N ALA A 114 -3.73 8.52 13.55
CA ALA A 114 -3.62 7.51 14.60
C ALA A 114 -4.46 6.25 14.28
N PRO A 115 -3.95 5.04 14.57
CA PRO A 115 -2.61 4.77 15.08
C PRO A 115 -1.59 4.68 13.94
N GLU A 116 -0.49 5.42 14.00
CA GLU A 116 0.55 5.43 12.98
C GLU A 116 1.46 4.19 13.03
N GLY A 117 1.53 3.54 14.19
CA GLY A 117 2.50 2.49 14.52
C GLY A 117 3.72 3.04 15.28
N ALA A 118 4.54 2.15 15.85
CA ALA A 118 5.65 2.54 16.72
C ALA A 118 6.75 3.36 16.01
N ARG A 119 6.89 3.19 14.69
CA ARG A 119 7.79 4.00 13.85
C ARG A 119 7.28 4.08 12.41
N THR A 120 7.39 5.26 11.81
CA THR A 120 6.99 5.49 10.42
C THR A 120 8.21 5.67 9.50
N PHE A 121 8.07 5.27 8.25
CA PHE A 121 9.11 5.38 7.22
C PHE A 121 8.49 5.89 5.90
N LYS A 122 8.96 7.03 5.41
CA LYS A 122 8.49 7.63 4.15
C LYS A 122 9.40 7.21 3.00
N LEU A 123 8.82 6.55 2.00
CA LEU A 123 9.49 6.29 0.72
C LEU A 123 9.43 7.53 -0.19
N PRO A 124 10.42 7.75 -1.06
CA PRO A 124 10.36 8.81 -2.06
C PRO A 124 9.39 8.43 -3.18
N ASP A 125 8.52 9.37 -3.56
CA ASP A 125 7.70 9.28 -4.76
C ASP A 125 7.54 10.69 -5.34
N PRO A 126 8.30 11.04 -6.40
CA PRO A 126 8.21 12.34 -7.04
C PRO A 126 7.08 12.41 -8.09
N MET A 127 6.37 11.31 -8.36
CA MET A 127 5.46 11.21 -9.51
C MET A 127 4.06 11.76 -9.21
N TYR A 128 3.55 11.57 -8.00
CA TYR A 128 2.20 12.02 -7.62
C TYR A 128 2.05 12.26 -6.11
N TYR A 129 0.93 12.90 -5.74
CA TYR A 129 0.55 13.17 -4.37
C TYR A 129 -0.88 12.67 -4.07
N ILE A 130 -1.07 12.02 -2.92
CA ILE A 130 -2.38 11.58 -2.41
C ILE A 130 -2.62 12.20 -1.03
N GLY A 131 -3.68 13.02 -0.94
CA GLY A 131 -4.20 13.60 0.31
C GLY A 131 -5.17 12.70 1.07
#